data_AF-Q08UK5-F1
#
_entry.id   AF-Q08UK5-F1
#
_cell.length_a   1.000
_cell.length_b   1.000
_cell.length_c   1.000
_cell.angle_alpha   90.00
_cell.angle_beta   90.00
_cell.angle_gamma   90.00
#
_symmetry.space_group_name_H-M   'P 1'
#
loop_
_entity.id
_entity.type
_entity.pdbx_description
1 polymer ?
#
loop_
_entity_poly.entity_id
_entity_poly.type
_entity_poly.pdbx_seq_one_letter_code
_entity_poly.pdbx_strand_id
1 'polypeptide(L)'
;MLAETKLLLGQNKEAQALVEKVLRLRSRYPRALYVRARALEAQGDKAGAVENYSYALSSDPRFAPALSRMWRIHRDAGRKMDAMTSLEQIHFIGEASIEEKVALAQMYAESKIHLERGRKLIDEALAREPGNPDYVSIKAALTDAMPKKKKSKGPIILRGGR
;
A
#
# COMPACT_ATOMS: atom_id res chain seq x y z
N MET A 1 1.22 20.91 -9.41
CA MET A 1 0.21 21.99 -9.58
C MET A 1 0.63 23.16 -8.70
N LEU A 2 0.33 24.42 -9.04
CA LEU A 2 0.70 25.57 -8.20
C LEU A 2 0.25 25.40 -6.73
N ALA A 3 -0.96 24.86 -6.49
CA ALA A 3 -1.46 24.61 -5.14
C ALA A 3 -0.61 23.62 -4.33
N GLU A 4 -0.05 22.61 -4.98
CA GLU A 4 0.83 21.61 -4.36
C GLU A 4 2.16 22.24 -3.94
N THR A 5 2.75 23.08 -4.81
CA THR A 5 3.94 23.87 -4.48
C THR A 5 3.68 24.79 -3.29
N LYS A 6 2.53 25.46 -3.27
CA LYS A 6 2.13 26.32 -2.13
C LYS A 6 2.02 25.54 -0.82
N LEU A 7 1.45 24.32 -0.88
CA LEU A 7 1.37 23.45 0.29
C LEU A 7 2.74 23.02 0.80
N LEU A 8 3.69 22.71 -0.10
CA LEU A 8 5.08 22.39 0.29
C LEU A 8 5.81 23.58 0.92
N LEU A 9 5.45 24.81 0.55
CA LEU A 9 5.99 26.05 1.11
C LEU A 9 5.29 26.48 2.41
N GLY A 10 4.38 25.68 2.96
CA GLY A 10 3.60 26.03 4.16
C GLY A 10 2.54 27.11 3.93
N GLN A 11 2.33 27.53 2.67
CA GLN A 11 1.35 28.52 2.24
C GLN A 11 -0.02 27.85 2.11
N ASN A 12 -0.54 27.36 3.24
CA ASN A 12 -1.72 26.51 3.31
C ASN A 12 -2.99 27.23 2.85
N LYS A 13 -3.14 28.52 3.17
CA LYS A 13 -4.30 29.32 2.77
C LYS A 13 -4.35 29.53 1.25
N GLU A 14 -3.21 29.84 0.65
CA GLU A 14 -3.07 30.02 -0.80
C GLU A 14 -3.29 28.69 -1.54
N ALA A 15 -2.76 27.58 -1.01
CA ALA A 15 -3.01 26.26 -1.54
C ALA A 15 -4.51 25.92 -1.54
N GLN A 16 -5.20 26.17 -0.43
CA GLN A 16 -6.65 25.96 -0.32
C GLN A 16 -7.44 26.81 -1.31
N ALA A 17 -7.15 28.11 -1.42
CA ALA A 17 -7.85 28.99 -2.36
C ALA A 17 -7.67 28.54 -3.83
N LEU A 18 -6.47 28.07 -4.19
CA LEU A 18 -6.21 27.52 -5.53
C LEU A 18 -6.97 26.20 -5.76
N VAL A 19 -6.95 25.31 -4.78
CA VAL A 19 -7.71 24.04 -4.82
C VAL A 19 -9.19 24.29 -4.99
N GLU A 20 -9.79 25.21 -4.23
CA GLU A 20 -11.21 25.56 -4.34
C GLU A 20 -11.58 26.13 -5.71
N LYS A 21 -10.72 26.95 -6.31
CA LYS A 21 -10.91 27.42 -7.69
C LYS A 21 -10.93 26.25 -8.67
N VAL A 22 -9.99 25.31 -8.54
CA VAL A 22 -9.93 24.13 -9.40
C VAL A 22 -11.16 23.24 -9.20
N LEU A 23 -11.57 22.98 -7.96
CA LEU A 23 -12.72 22.12 -7.66
C LEU A 23 -14.05 22.76 -8.06
N ARG A 24 -14.17 24.10 -8.10
CA ARG A 24 -15.34 24.77 -8.69
C ARG A 24 -15.48 24.53 -10.18
N LEU A 25 -14.36 24.45 -10.91
CA LEU A 25 -14.34 24.19 -12.35
C LEU A 25 -14.41 22.70 -12.67
N ARG A 26 -13.79 21.87 -11.83
CA ARG A 26 -13.69 20.42 -11.98
C ARG A 26 -13.80 19.76 -10.61
N SER A 27 -15.03 19.52 -10.17
CA SER A 27 -15.36 19.01 -8.84
C SER A 27 -14.70 17.68 -8.48
N ARG A 28 -14.34 16.86 -9.47
CA ARG A 28 -13.71 15.56 -9.28
C ARG A 28 -12.25 15.50 -9.71
N TYR A 29 -11.54 16.63 -9.81
CA TYR A 29 -10.15 16.59 -10.27
C TYR A 29 -9.21 15.92 -9.25
N PRO A 30 -8.62 14.73 -9.54
CA PRO A 30 -7.91 13.92 -8.54
C PRO A 30 -6.78 14.68 -7.83
N ARG A 31 -5.98 15.43 -8.60
CA ARG A 31 -4.84 16.18 -8.05
C ARG A 31 -5.26 17.34 -7.14
N ALA A 32 -6.41 17.97 -7.38
CA ALA A 32 -6.92 19.01 -6.47
C ALA A 32 -7.47 18.40 -5.17
N LEU A 33 -8.22 17.30 -5.27
CA LEU A 33 -8.70 16.54 -4.12
C LEU A 33 -7.55 16.01 -3.27
N TYR A 34 -6.47 15.53 -3.90
CA TYR A 34 -5.23 15.14 -3.22
C TYR A 34 -4.58 16.29 -2.46
N VAL A 35 -4.44 17.47 -3.06
CA VAL A 35 -3.86 18.63 -2.37
C VAL A 35 -4.75 19.09 -1.22
N ARG A 36 -6.08 19.04 -1.37
CA ARG A 36 -7.02 19.30 -0.27
C ARG A 36 -6.83 18.32 0.88
N ALA A 37 -6.76 17.02 0.56
CA ALA A 37 -6.55 15.96 1.53
C ALA A 37 -5.22 16.12 2.28
N ARG A 38 -4.14 16.45 1.57
CA ARG A 38 -2.84 16.75 2.17
C ARG A 38 -2.89 17.94 3.13
N ALA A 39 -3.69 18.97 2.82
CA ALA A 39 -3.86 20.12 3.69
C ALA A 39 -4.62 19.75 4.98
N LEU A 40 -5.67 18.92 4.86
CA LEU A 40 -6.43 18.39 6.01
C LEU A 40 -5.56 17.49 6.89
N GLU A 41 -4.76 16.61 6.28
CA GLU A 41 -3.81 15.74 6.98
C GLU A 41 -2.81 16.57 7.79
N ALA A 42 -2.26 17.65 7.20
CA ALA A 42 -1.34 18.56 7.89
C ALA A 42 -2.00 19.35 9.04
N GLN A 43 -3.33 19.49 9.02
CA GLN A 43 -4.12 20.11 10.09
C GLN A 43 -4.54 19.12 11.17
N GLY A 44 -4.19 17.84 11.02
CA GLY A 44 -4.59 16.76 11.94
C GLY A 44 -5.95 16.14 11.62
N ASP A 45 -6.70 16.66 10.64
CA ASP A 45 -7.96 16.08 10.18
C ASP A 45 -7.70 14.91 9.22
N LYS A 46 -7.27 13.79 9.80
CA LYS A 46 -7.01 12.54 9.08
C LYS A 46 -8.29 11.94 8.47
N ALA A 47 -9.45 12.19 9.08
CA ALA A 47 -10.72 11.68 8.58
C ALA A 47 -11.14 12.39 7.29
N GLY A 48 -11.15 13.73 7.31
CA GLY A 48 -11.42 14.54 6.12
C GLY A 48 -10.35 14.35 5.02
N ALA A 49 -9.10 14.08 5.40
CA ALA A 49 -8.05 13.72 4.44
C ALA A 49 -8.39 12.41 3.71
N VAL A 50 -8.74 11.35 4.44
CA VAL A 50 -9.11 10.04 3.86
C VAL A 50 -10.33 10.16 2.94
N GLU A 51 -11.33 10.94 3.32
CA GLU A 51 -12.49 11.20 2.46
C GLU A 51 -12.08 11.85 1.13
N ASN A 52 -11.25 12.90 1.18
CA ASN A 52 -10.79 13.58 -0.04
C ASN A 52 -9.85 12.70 -0.89
N TYR A 53 -9.01 11.86 -0.27
CA TYR A 53 -8.25 10.85 -1.00
C TYR A 53 -9.17 9.83 -1.68
N SER A 54 -10.24 9.42 -1.01
CA SER A 54 -11.23 8.48 -1.57
C SER A 54 -11.98 9.09 -2.75
N TYR A 55 -12.31 10.39 -2.70
CA TYR A 55 -12.87 11.10 -3.86
C TYR A 55 -11.87 11.20 -5.02
N ALA A 56 -10.59 11.41 -4.74
CA ALA A 56 -9.55 11.40 -5.77
C ALA A 56 -9.49 10.03 -6.47
N LEU A 57 -9.51 8.94 -5.69
CA LEU A 57 -9.50 7.56 -6.19
C LEU A 57 -10.80 7.18 -6.92
N SER A 58 -11.93 7.74 -6.50
CA SER A 58 -13.20 7.55 -7.20
C SER A 58 -13.22 8.21 -8.58
N SER A 59 -12.34 9.20 -8.82
CA SER A 59 -12.17 9.81 -10.14
C SER A 59 -11.01 9.22 -10.93
N ASP A 60 -9.95 8.76 -10.27
CA ASP A 60 -8.83 8.04 -10.86
C ASP A 60 -8.41 6.91 -9.92
N PRO A 61 -8.90 5.68 -10.16
CA PRO A 61 -8.58 4.52 -9.32
C PRO A 61 -7.09 4.17 -9.29
N ARG A 62 -6.28 4.67 -10.23
CA ARG A 62 -4.85 4.41 -10.33
C ARG A 62 -4.00 5.52 -9.70
N PHE A 63 -4.61 6.44 -8.96
CA PHE A 63 -3.91 7.59 -8.39
C PHE A 63 -3.06 7.20 -7.16
N ALA A 64 -1.90 6.61 -7.43
CA ALA A 64 -0.94 6.08 -6.44
C ALA A 64 -0.62 7.03 -5.27
N PRO A 65 -0.46 8.37 -5.47
CA PRO A 65 -0.17 9.27 -4.36
C PRO A 65 -1.23 9.29 -3.26
N ALA A 66 -2.52 9.13 -3.61
CA ALA A 66 -3.60 9.07 -2.63
C ALA A 66 -3.57 7.74 -1.86
N LEU A 67 -3.42 6.61 -2.55
CA LEU A 67 -3.28 5.30 -1.90
C LEU A 67 -2.09 5.27 -0.93
N SER A 68 -0.95 5.84 -1.35
CA SER A 68 0.28 5.90 -0.53
C SER A 68 0.07 6.68 0.77
N ARG A 69 -0.77 7.71 0.75
CA ARG A 69 -1.14 8.51 1.93
C ARG A 69 -2.14 7.76 2.80
N MET A 70 -3.17 7.18 2.19
CA MET A 70 -4.19 6.40 2.90
C MET A 70 -3.56 5.22 3.65
N TRP A 71 -2.69 4.43 3.02
CA TRP A 71 -1.99 3.32 3.69
C TRP A 71 -1.33 3.77 5.00
N ARG A 72 -0.55 4.86 4.98
CA ARG A 72 0.14 5.39 6.15
C ARG A 72 -0.85 5.87 7.22
N ILE A 73 -1.90 6.59 6.82
CA ILE A 73 -2.95 7.05 7.74
C ILE A 73 -3.65 5.85 8.41
N HIS A 74 -4.04 4.83 7.64
CA HIS A 74 -4.72 3.65 8.17
C HIS A 74 -3.79 2.82 9.07
N ARG A 75 -2.51 2.68 8.71
CA ARG A 75 -1.50 2.01 9.54
C ARG A 75 -1.38 2.70 10.90
N ASP A 76 -1.20 4.02 10.90
CA ASP A 76 -1.02 4.80 12.12
C ASP A 76 -2.29 4.81 12.99
N ALA A 77 -3.46 4.60 12.38
CA ALA A 77 -4.74 4.43 13.07
C ALA A 77 -5.03 2.98 13.51
N GLY A 78 -4.10 2.04 13.31
CA GLY A 78 -4.29 0.62 13.63
C GLY A 78 -5.27 -0.13 12.72
N ARG A 79 -5.76 0.51 11.65
CA ARG A 79 -6.69 -0.07 10.67
C ARG A 79 -5.94 -0.92 9.64
N LYS A 80 -5.42 -2.07 10.09
CA LYS A 80 -4.55 -2.95 9.30
C LYS A 80 -5.15 -3.40 7.97
N MET A 81 -6.44 -3.73 7.92
CA MET A 81 -7.10 -4.20 6.69
C MET A 81 -7.19 -3.11 5.61
N ASP A 82 -7.55 -1.88 5.99
CA ASP A 82 -7.63 -0.75 5.05
C ASP A 82 -6.24 -0.38 4.51
N ALA A 83 -5.24 -0.41 5.40
CA ALA A 83 -3.84 -0.20 5.07
C ALA A 83 -3.35 -1.25 4.05
N MET A 84 -3.64 -2.52 4.30
CA MET A 84 -3.31 -3.62 3.40
C MET A 84 -4.00 -3.47 2.04
N THR A 85 -5.29 -3.12 2.04
CA THR A 85 -6.06 -2.89 0.81
C THR A 85 -5.42 -1.80 -0.05
N SER A 86 -5.00 -0.70 0.59
CA SER A 86 -4.33 0.41 -0.11
C SER A 86 -3.00 -0.06 -0.71
N LEU A 87 -2.19 -0.82 0.03
CA LEU A 87 -0.92 -1.38 -0.45
C LEU A 87 -1.12 -2.37 -1.61
N GLU A 88 -2.11 -3.25 -1.52
CA GLU A 88 -2.45 -4.20 -2.59
C GLU A 88 -2.82 -3.48 -3.88
N GLN A 89 -3.59 -2.39 -3.78
CA GLN A 89 -3.94 -1.56 -4.94
C GLN A 89 -2.70 -0.89 -5.54
N ILE A 90 -1.81 -0.30 -4.74
CA ILE A 90 -0.56 0.32 -5.25
C ILE A 90 0.32 -0.74 -5.93
N HIS A 91 0.42 -1.94 -5.35
CA HIS A 91 1.16 -3.04 -5.95
C HIS A 91 0.53 -3.50 -7.27
N PHE A 92 -0.80 -3.63 -7.31
CA PHE A 92 -1.54 -4.04 -8.50
C PHE A 92 -1.36 -3.08 -9.68
N ILE A 93 -1.32 -1.77 -9.42
CA ILE A 93 -1.09 -0.77 -10.49
C ILE A 93 0.37 -0.65 -10.92
N GLY A 94 1.30 -1.31 -10.22
CA GLY A 94 2.73 -1.37 -10.54
C GLY A 94 3.57 -0.23 -9.98
N GLU A 95 3.02 0.60 -9.10
CA GLU A 95 3.66 1.82 -8.58
C GLU A 95 4.21 1.65 -7.15
N ALA A 96 4.17 0.43 -6.60
CA ALA A 96 4.61 0.18 -5.23
C ALA A 96 6.12 0.33 -5.07
N SER A 97 6.52 1.20 -4.14
CA SER A 97 7.90 1.32 -3.70
C SER A 97 8.39 0.06 -2.96
N ILE A 98 9.70 -0.09 -2.77
CA ILE A 98 10.27 -1.19 -1.97
C ILE A 98 9.73 -1.13 -0.52
N GLU A 99 9.62 0.07 0.07
CA GLU A 99 9.02 0.28 1.39
C GLU A 99 7.61 -0.31 1.46
N GLU A 100 6.77 -0.01 0.47
CA GLU A 100 5.37 -0.46 0.43
C GLU A 100 5.26 -1.96 0.16
N LYS A 101 6.14 -2.54 -0.67
CA LYS A 101 6.22 -4.00 -0.87
C LYS A 101 6.62 -4.72 0.41
N VAL A 102 7.62 -4.21 1.13
CA VAL A 102 8.07 -4.74 2.42
C VAL A 102 6.95 -4.66 3.45
N ALA A 103 6.27 -3.52 3.53
CA ALA A 103 5.13 -3.33 4.42
C ALA A 103 3.99 -4.32 4.12
N LEU A 104 3.66 -4.54 2.84
CA LEU A 104 2.64 -5.50 2.44
C LEU A 104 3.06 -6.95 2.78
N ALA A 105 4.32 -7.30 2.54
CA ALA A 105 4.87 -8.61 2.91
C ALA A 105 4.80 -8.86 4.42
N GLN A 106 5.16 -7.85 5.23
CA GLN A 106 5.03 -7.91 6.69
C GLN A 106 3.58 -8.12 7.13
N MET A 107 2.63 -7.39 6.53
CA MET A 107 1.21 -7.55 6.84
C MET A 107 0.69 -8.95 6.51
N TYR A 108 1.10 -9.52 5.37
CA TYR A 108 0.79 -10.89 5.02
C TYR A 108 1.38 -11.92 5.99
N ALA A 109 2.60 -11.68 6.48
CA ALA A 109 3.24 -12.52 7.50
C ALA A 109 2.46 -12.50 8.83
N GLU A 110 2.11 -11.31 9.31
CA GLU A 110 1.35 -11.12 10.55
C GLU A 110 -0.04 -11.74 10.49
N SER A 111 -0.75 -11.52 9.38
CA SER A 111 -2.10 -12.04 9.17
C SER A 111 -2.12 -13.51 8.74
N LYS A 112 -0.95 -14.10 8.43
CA LYS A 112 -0.80 -15.47 7.92
C LYS A 112 -1.63 -15.76 6.66
N ILE A 113 -1.84 -14.74 5.85
CA ILE A 113 -2.56 -14.82 4.57
C ILE A 113 -1.60 -14.52 3.42
N HIS A 114 -1.95 -14.98 2.21
CA HIS A 114 -1.19 -14.65 0.99
C HIS A 114 0.33 -14.86 1.10
N LEU A 115 0.78 -15.85 1.88
CA LEU A 115 2.18 -16.07 2.26
C LEU A 115 3.14 -16.13 1.06
N GLU A 116 2.75 -16.83 0.00
CA GLU A 116 3.55 -16.91 -1.23
C GLU A 116 3.64 -15.56 -1.97
N ARG A 117 2.59 -14.73 -1.92
CA ARG A 117 2.65 -13.37 -2.47
C ARG A 117 3.59 -12.51 -1.63
N GLY A 118 3.47 -12.56 -0.31
CA GLY A 118 4.39 -11.88 0.61
C GLY A 118 5.85 -12.29 0.38
N ARG A 119 6.10 -13.58 0.14
CA ARG A 119 7.45 -14.10 -0.13
C ARG A 119 8.04 -13.52 -1.41
N LYS A 120 7.25 -13.42 -2.48
CA LYS A 120 7.71 -12.77 -3.72
C LYS A 120 8.04 -11.29 -3.52
N LEU A 121 7.19 -10.58 -2.78
CA LEU A 121 7.41 -9.16 -2.47
C LEU A 121 8.71 -8.93 -1.70
N ILE A 122 8.99 -9.76 -0.68
CA ILE A 122 10.22 -9.62 0.10
C ILE A 122 11.46 -10.12 -0.66
N ASP A 123 11.31 -11.10 -1.56
CA ASP A 123 12.39 -11.54 -2.44
C ASP A 123 12.84 -10.42 -3.40
N GLU A 124 11.91 -9.60 -3.89
CA GLU A 124 12.24 -8.40 -4.68
C GLU A 124 13.01 -7.35 -3.87
N ALA A 125 12.66 -7.16 -2.59
CA ALA A 125 13.38 -6.24 -1.70
C ALA A 125 14.79 -6.75 -1.38
N LEU A 126 14.94 -8.05 -1.09
CA LEU A 126 16.22 -8.70 -0.88
C LEU A 126 17.11 -8.69 -2.13
N ALA A 127 16.54 -8.72 -3.33
CA ALA A 127 17.34 -8.58 -4.56
C ALA A 127 18.03 -7.20 -4.66
N ARG A 128 17.48 -6.17 -4.01
CA ARG A 128 18.08 -4.83 -3.92
C ARG A 128 19.02 -4.72 -2.73
N GLU A 129 18.63 -5.28 -1.59
CA GLU A 129 19.37 -5.24 -0.33
C GLU A 129 19.48 -6.65 0.29
N PRO A 130 20.41 -7.51 -0.20
CA PRO A 130 20.45 -8.92 0.18
C PRO A 130 20.79 -9.19 1.65
N GLY A 131 21.43 -8.22 2.32
CA GLY A 131 21.86 -8.32 3.71
C GLY A 131 20.94 -7.63 4.72
N ASN A 132 19.79 -7.10 4.29
CA ASN A 132 18.90 -6.38 5.19
C ASN A 132 18.25 -7.35 6.21
N PRO A 133 18.56 -7.23 7.51
CA PRO A 133 18.12 -8.20 8.53
C PRO A 133 16.61 -8.21 8.72
N ASP A 134 15.94 -7.08 8.50
CA ASP A 134 14.49 -6.99 8.58
C ASP A 134 13.86 -7.82 7.46
N TYR A 135 14.39 -7.75 6.24
CA TYR A 135 13.84 -8.47 5.10
C TYR A 135 14.02 -9.98 5.24
N VAL A 136 15.15 -10.41 5.80
CA VAL A 136 15.41 -11.82 6.11
C VAL A 136 14.42 -12.33 7.17
N SER A 137 14.19 -11.53 8.22
CA SER A 137 13.22 -11.85 9.28
C SER A 137 11.80 -12.02 8.74
N ILE A 138 11.37 -11.11 7.86
CA ILE A 138 10.05 -11.16 7.21
C ILE A 138 9.92 -12.43 6.36
N LYS A 139 10.95 -12.74 5.56
CA LYS A 139 10.98 -13.94 4.71
C LYS A 139 10.92 -15.23 5.54
N ALA A 140 11.61 -15.28 6.68
CA ALA A 140 11.55 -16.40 7.60
C ALA A 140 10.13 -16.56 8.16
N ALA A 141 9.53 -15.49 8.68
CA ALA A 141 8.16 -15.51 9.22
C ALA A 141 7.12 -15.97 8.19
N LEU A 142 7.23 -15.51 6.94
CA LEU A 142 6.37 -15.96 5.84
C LEU A 142 6.55 -17.46 5.55
N THR A 143 7.79 -17.95 5.57
CA THR A 143 8.11 -19.36 5.28
C THR A 143 7.63 -20.28 6.40
N ASP A 144 7.82 -19.88 7.66
CA ASP A 144 7.42 -20.65 8.83
C ASP A 144 5.90 -20.75 8.98
N ALA A 145 5.17 -19.72 8.55
CA ALA A 145 3.72 -19.72 8.53
C ALA A 145 3.13 -20.60 7.40
N MET A 146 3.92 -21.03 6.43
CA MET A 146 3.41 -21.82 5.31
C MET A 146 3.09 -23.26 5.74
N PRO A 147 1.98 -23.84 5.25
CA PRO A 147 1.70 -25.24 5.49
C PRO A 147 2.82 -26.09 4.89
N LYS A 148 3.44 -26.94 5.72
CA LYS A 148 4.43 -27.93 5.25
C LYS A 148 3.79 -28.72 4.12
N LYS A 149 4.33 -28.61 2.90
CA LYS A 149 3.89 -29.45 1.77
C LYS A 149 3.93 -30.90 2.24
N LYS A 150 2.77 -31.56 2.36
CA LYS A 150 2.72 -33.01 2.55
C LYS A 150 3.49 -33.58 1.37
N LYS A 151 4.63 -34.23 1.63
CA LYS A 151 5.32 -35.04 0.62
C LYS A 151 4.27 -35.98 0.04
N SER A 152 3.86 -35.78 -1.21
CA SER A 152 3.02 -36.74 -1.90
C SER A 152 3.82 -38.04 -1.94
N LYS A 153 3.41 -39.03 -1.15
CA LYS A 153 3.87 -40.40 -1.37
C LYS A 153 3.32 -40.75 -2.76
N GLY A 154 4.18 -40.75 -3.77
CA GLY A 154 3.83 -41.21 -5.11
C GLY A 154 3.22 -42.62 -5.03
N PRO A 155 2.37 -43.01 -6.00
CA PRO A 155 1.69 -44.30 -5.94
C PRO A 155 2.74 -45.41 -5.85
N ILE A 156 2.68 -46.19 -4.77
CA ILE A 156 3.45 -47.43 -4.64
C ILE A 156 2.81 -48.40 -5.62
N ILE A 157 3.39 -48.52 -6.82
CA ILE A 157 3.01 -49.56 -7.76
C ILE A 157 3.56 -50.88 -7.19
N LEU A 158 2.73 -51.56 -6.40
CA LEU A 158 2.96 -52.95 -6.03
C LEU A 158 2.81 -53.79 -7.30
N ARG A 159 3.94 -54.08 -7.96
CA ARG A 159 4.00 -55.11 -9.00
C ARG A 159 3.62 -56.45 -8.35
N GLY A 160 2.39 -56.91 -8.62
CA GLY A 160 1.95 -58.26 -8.29
C GLY A 160 2.89 -59.28 -8.94
N GLY A 161 3.59 -60.03 -8.11
CA GLY A 161 4.38 -61.19 -8.52
C GLY A 161 3.46 -62.36 -8.85
N ARG A 162 3.74 -62.93 -10.03
CA ARG A 162 3.35 -64.21 -10.64
C ARG A 162 2.52 -65.19 -9.80
#